data_AF-A0A4Y8PB09-F1
#
_entry.id   AF-A0A4Y8PB09-F1
#
_cell.length_a   1.000
_cell.length_b   1.000
_cell.length_c   1.000
_cell.angle_alpha   90.00
_cell.angle_beta   90.00
_cell.angle_gamma   90.00
#
_symmetry.space_group_name_H-M   'P 1'
#
loop_
_entity.id
_entity.type
_entity.pdbx_description
1 polymer ?
#
loop_
_entity_poly.entity_id
_entity_poly.type
_entity_poly.pdbx_seq_one_letter_code
_entity_poly.pdbx_strand_id
1 'polypeptide(L)'
;MHRSGTSLLGNILHTLGIPFGKNLIGANEHNKKGYWEDQEIVAIQDGLLIQLGLDWWKENSVDPYPKDFFLSPPLLNAQQKLKEVLSQRMEENGGVFGFKDPRTSRFLPIYRKI
;
A
#
# COMPACT_ATOMS: atom_id res chain seq x y z
N MET A 1 -8.26 -9.11 0.44
CA MET A 1 -7.61 -10.44 0.26
C MET A 1 -6.76 -10.76 1.48
N HIS A 2 -7.09 -11.81 2.24
CA HIS A 2 -6.25 -12.35 3.31
C HIS A 2 -5.73 -13.74 2.89
N ARG A 3 -4.57 -14.18 3.41
CA ARG A 3 -3.99 -15.51 3.14
C ARG A 3 -3.65 -15.85 1.68
N SER A 4 -3.39 -14.85 0.83
CA SER A 4 -3.03 -15.03 -0.59
C SER A 4 -1.53 -15.22 -0.85
N GLY A 5 -0.74 -15.61 0.16
CA GLY A 5 0.71 -15.82 0.01
C GLY A 5 1.55 -14.55 -0.14
N THR A 6 0.97 -13.36 -0.01
CA THR A 6 1.70 -12.08 -0.19
C THR A 6 2.85 -11.88 0.81
N SER A 7 2.74 -12.40 2.03
CA SER A 7 3.85 -12.38 3.00
C SER A 7 4.98 -13.35 2.64
N LEU A 8 4.67 -14.48 1.99
CA LEU A 8 5.69 -15.41 1.47
C LEU A 8 6.46 -14.73 0.33
N LEU A 9 5.75 -14.11 -0.60
CA LEU A 9 6.37 -13.36 -1.69
C LEU A 9 7.23 -12.20 -1.17
N GLY A 10 6.71 -11.42 -0.21
CA GLY A 10 7.48 -10.35 0.44
C GLY A 10 8.78 -10.86 1.07
N ASN A 11 8.72 -11.99 1.78
CA ASN A 11 9.90 -12.61 2.35
C ASN A 11 10.91 -13.10 1.30
N ILE A 12 10.44 -13.74 0.21
CA ILE A 12 11.31 -14.18 -0.89
C ILE A 12 12.04 -12.98 -1.51
N LEU A 13 11.32 -11.90 -1.84
CA LEU A 13 11.92 -10.69 -2.41
C LEU A 13 12.96 -10.08 -1.47
N HIS A 14 12.65 -10.02 -0.17
CA HIS A 14 13.60 -9.54 0.83
C HIS A 14 14.85 -10.43 0.90
N THR A 15 14.70 -11.75 0.90
CA THR A 15 15.82 -12.70 0.88
C THR A 15 16.67 -12.58 -0.38
N LEU A 16 16.06 -12.21 -1.52
CA LEU A 16 16.78 -11.93 -2.77
C LEU A 16 17.45 -10.55 -2.81
N GLY A 17 17.40 -9.78 -1.70
CA GLY A 17 18.10 -8.51 -1.57
C GLY A 17 17.28 -7.28 -1.93
N ILE A 18 15.97 -7.40 -2.17
CA ILE A 18 15.10 -6.24 -2.37
C ILE A 18 14.84 -5.57 -1.01
N PRO A 19 15.18 -4.28 -0.83
CA PRO A 19 14.97 -3.58 0.43
C PRO A 19 13.51 -3.17 0.59
N PHE A 20 12.93 -3.43 1.77
CA PHE A 20 11.55 -3.08 2.12
C PHE A 20 11.43 -1.77 2.92
N GLY A 21 12.53 -1.02 3.03
CA GLY A 21 12.62 0.16 3.89
C GLY A 21 12.57 -0.19 5.38
N LYS A 22 12.50 0.85 6.21
CA LYS A 22 12.50 0.74 7.69
C LYS A 22 11.16 1.11 8.32
N ASN A 23 10.28 1.77 7.57
CA ASN A 23 8.99 2.29 8.07
C ASN A 23 7.89 1.22 8.03
N LEU A 24 8.18 0.02 8.53
CA LEU A 24 7.26 -1.11 8.49
C LEU A 24 6.27 -1.09 9.66
N ILE A 25 5.05 -1.58 9.45
CA ILE A 25 4.08 -1.78 10.54
C ILE A 25 4.66 -2.80 11.54
N GLY A 26 4.70 -2.39 12.81
CA GLY A 26 5.22 -3.19 13.92
C GLY A 26 4.42 -4.47 14.21
N ALA A 27 5.00 -5.33 15.02
CA ALA A 27 4.35 -6.56 15.47
C ALA A 27 3.14 -6.26 16.37
N ASN A 28 2.14 -7.15 16.31
CA ASN A 28 0.99 -7.14 17.21
C ASN A 28 0.55 -8.59 17.54
N GLU A 29 -0.58 -8.73 18.24
CA GLU A 29 -1.14 -10.04 18.63
C GLU A 29 -1.48 -10.95 17.45
N HIS A 30 -1.81 -10.37 16.28
CA HIS A 30 -2.15 -11.11 15.07
C HIS A 30 -0.90 -11.47 14.23
N ASN A 31 0.17 -10.69 14.32
CA ASN A 31 1.42 -10.95 13.62
C ASN A 31 2.64 -10.57 14.47
N LYS A 32 3.13 -11.54 15.22
CA LYS A 32 4.26 -11.39 16.16
C LYS A 32 5.60 -11.03 15.48
N LYS A 33 5.71 -11.21 14.16
CA LYS A 33 6.93 -10.89 13.39
C LYS A 33 6.91 -9.48 12.79
N GLY A 34 5.80 -8.75 12.93
CA GLY A 34 5.60 -7.51 12.19
C GLY A 34 5.21 -7.77 10.74
N TYR A 35 4.88 -6.70 10.04
CA TYR A 35 4.30 -6.72 8.70
C TYR A 35 5.32 -6.22 7.66
N TRP A 36 5.09 -6.56 6.39
CA TRP A 36 5.91 -6.08 5.26
C TRP A 36 5.36 -4.77 4.66
N GLU A 37 4.25 -4.32 5.21
CA GLU A 37 3.53 -3.10 4.86
C GLU A 37 4.26 -1.85 5.38
N ASP A 38 4.55 -0.89 4.51
CA ASP A 38 5.02 0.45 4.91
C ASP A 38 3.87 1.25 5.53
N GLN A 39 4.08 1.79 6.73
CA GLN A 39 3.05 2.47 7.54
C GLN A 39 2.44 3.67 6.80
N GLU A 40 3.25 4.41 6.04
CA GLU A 40 2.82 5.64 5.39
C GLU A 40 2.00 5.33 4.13
N ILE A 41 2.43 4.34 3.35
CA ILE A 41 1.66 3.84 2.20
C ILE A 41 0.31 3.31 2.68
N VAL A 42 0.27 2.54 3.77
CA VAL A 42 -0.97 2.04 4.37
C VAL A 42 -1.88 3.19 4.77
N ALA A 43 -1.35 4.20 5.47
CA ALA A 43 -2.13 5.34 5.93
C ALA A 43 -2.75 6.14 4.77
N ILE A 44 -2.01 6.35 3.69
CA ILE A 44 -2.53 7.05 2.50
C ILE A 44 -3.66 6.23 1.85
N GLN A 45 -3.48 4.92 1.69
CA GLN A 45 -4.46 4.05 1.06
C GLN A 45 -5.73 3.88 1.91
N ASP A 46 -5.58 3.70 3.22
CA ASP A 46 -6.71 3.64 4.14
C ASP A 46 -7.47 4.97 4.18
N GLY A 47 -6.76 6.10 4.21
CA GLY A 47 -7.37 7.42 4.12
C GLY A 47 -8.15 7.65 2.82
N LEU A 48 -7.70 7.07 1.71
CA LEU A 48 -8.41 7.12 0.43
C LEU A 48 -9.66 6.22 0.44
N LEU A 49 -9.59 5.02 1.02
CA LEU A 49 -10.75 4.14 1.20
C LEU A 49 -11.82 4.83 2.06
N ILE A 50 -11.43 5.44 3.18
CA ILE A 50 -12.38 6.13 4.07
C ILE A 50 -13.11 7.26 3.34
N GLN A 51 -12.42 8.04 2.49
CA GLN A 51 -13.03 9.10 1.69
C GLN A 51 -14.04 8.57 0.65
N LEU A 52 -13.94 7.30 0.27
CA LEU A 52 -14.90 6.62 -0.59
C LEU A 52 -16.08 6.02 0.19
N GLY A 53 -16.11 6.16 1.51
CA GLY A 53 -17.03 5.43 2.38
C GLY A 53 -16.75 3.93 2.41
N LEU A 54 -15.52 3.52 2.09
CA LEU A 54 -15.06 2.13 2.05
C LEU A 54 -14.11 1.87 3.22
N ASP A 55 -14.04 0.62 3.63
CA ASP A 55 -13.13 0.18 4.69
C ASP A 55 -12.54 -1.16 4.28
N TRP A 56 -11.22 -1.31 4.37
CA TRP A 56 -10.52 -2.52 3.94
C TRP A 56 -10.99 -3.77 4.71
N TRP A 57 -11.49 -3.62 5.94
CA TRP A 57 -11.84 -4.71 6.83
C TRP A 57 -13.33 -5.05 6.85
N LYS A 58 -14.17 -4.24 6.21
CA LYS A 58 -15.64 -4.40 6.26
C LYS A 58 -16.19 -4.99 4.97
N GLU A 59 -17.48 -5.31 4.99
CA GLU A 59 -18.20 -5.89 3.86
C GLU A 59 -18.18 -4.98 2.62
N ASN A 60 -18.20 -3.66 2.83
CA ASN A 60 -18.07 -2.67 1.75
C ASN A 60 -16.66 -2.62 1.11
N SER A 61 -15.70 -3.43 1.56
CA SER A 61 -14.33 -3.49 1.01
C SER A 61 -14.26 -3.90 -0.47
N VAL A 62 -15.37 -4.38 -1.05
CA VAL A 62 -15.46 -4.80 -2.45
C VAL A 62 -16.45 -3.97 -3.27
N ASP A 63 -17.06 -2.96 -2.66
CA ASP A 63 -18.02 -2.11 -3.35
C ASP A 63 -17.33 -1.34 -4.49
N PRO A 64 -18.05 -1.13 -5.61
CA PRO A 64 -17.52 -0.41 -6.75
C PRO A 64 -17.19 1.04 -6.39
N TYR A 65 -16.20 1.59 -7.07
CA TYR A 65 -15.89 3.01 -6.92
C TYR A 65 -17.00 3.89 -7.50
N PRO A 66 -17.21 5.10 -6.95
CA PRO A 66 -18.03 6.12 -7.59
C PRO A 66 -17.57 6.38 -9.02
N LYS A 67 -18.51 6.76 -9.89
CA LYS A 67 -18.19 7.19 -11.25
C LYS A 67 -17.18 8.35 -11.21
N ASP A 68 -16.20 8.32 -12.12
CA ASP A 68 -15.15 9.34 -12.25
C ASP A 68 -14.20 9.47 -11.04
N PHE A 69 -14.23 8.51 -10.09
CA PHE A 69 -13.36 8.53 -8.92
C PHE A 69 -11.87 8.65 -9.27
N PHE A 70 -11.42 7.98 -10.33
CA PHE A 70 -10.03 8.05 -10.82
C PHE A 70 -9.61 9.42 -11.40
N LEU A 71 -10.53 10.39 -11.43
CA LEU A 71 -10.31 11.79 -11.80
C LEU A 71 -10.60 12.75 -10.63
N SER A 72 -10.98 12.23 -9.46
CA SER A 72 -11.40 13.04 -8.32
C SER A 72 -10.19 13.71 -7.61
N PRO A 73 -10.36 14.92 -7.04
CA PRO A 73 -9.31 15.58 -6.29
C PRO A 73 -8.71 14.75 -5.13
N PRO A 74 -9.51 14.01 -4.33
CA PRO A 74 -8.99 13.09 -3.32
C PRO A 74 -7.97 12.08 -3.85
N LEU A 75 -8.27 11.50 -5.01
CA LEU A 75 -7.42 10.51 -5.64
C LEU A 75 -6.15 11.12 -6.20
N LEU A 76 -6.23 12.28 -6.83
CA LEU A 76 -5.05 13.00 -7.33
C LEU A 76 -4.11 13.40 -6.18
N ASN A 77 -4.67 13.83 -5.05
CA ASN A 77 -3.90 14.12 -3.84
C ASN A 77 -3.23 12.86 -3.27
N ALA A 78 -3.96 11.75 -3.19
CA ALA A 78 -3.40 10.48 -2.74
C ALA A 78 -2.31 9.96 -3.70
N GLN A 79 -2.50 10.10 -5.01
CA GLN A 79 -1.51 9.74 -6.02
C GLN A 79 -0.22 10.54 -5.83
N GLN A 80 -0.32 11.85 -5.62
CA GLN A 80 0.84 12.71 -5.40
C GLN A 80 1.59 12.32 -4.13
N LYS A 81 0.89 12.09 -3.01
CA LYS A 81 1.50 11.62 -1.76
C LYS A 81 2.18 10.26 -1.92
N LEU A 82 1.53 9.31 -2.61
CA LEU A 82 2.13 8.00 -2.91
C LEU A 82 3.40 8.16 -3.75
N LYS A 83 3.39 9.04 -4.75
CA LYS A 83 4.58 9.32 -5.57
C LYS A 83 5.73 9.87 -4.74
N GLU A 84 5.45 10.81 -3.84
CA GLU A 84 6.46 11.39 -2.94
C GLU A 84 7.06 10.32 -2.03
N VAL A 85 6.22 9.52 -1.36
CA VAL A 85 6.68 8.44 -0.47
C VAL A 85 7.50 7.41 -1.23
N LEU A 86 7.03 6.95 -2.40
CA LEU A 86 7.76 5.97 -3.21
C LEU A 86 9.11 6.52 -3.68
N SER A 87 9.16 7.78 -4.10
CA SER A 87 10.41 8.43 -4.54
C SER A 87 11.40 8.55 -3.39
N GLN A 88 10.93 8.98 -2.22
CA GLN A 88 11.74 9.07 -1.01
C GLN A 88 12.29 7.69 -0.62
N ARG A 89 11.45 6.65 -0.60
CA ARG A 89 11.89 5.29 -0.25
C ARG A 89 12.88 4.73 -1.26
N MET A 90 12.72 5.01 -2.55
CA MET A 90 13.72 4.63 -3.56
C MET A 90 15.06 5.32 -3.30
N GLU A 91 15.07 6.62 -3.03
CA GLU A 91 16.30 7.39 -2.74
C GLU A 91 17.02 6.83 -1.50
N GLU A 92 16.28 6.61 -0.40
CA GLU A 92 16.80 6.02 0.84
C GLU A 92 17.41 4.63 0.67
N ASN A 93 17.02 3.90 -0.38
CA ASN A 93 17.43 2.52 -0.63
C ASN A 93 18.27 2.35 -1.92
N GLY A 94 18.87 3.44 -2.43
CA GLY A 94 19.82 3.37 -3.54
C GLY A 94 19.17 3.07 -4.89
N GLY A 95 17.91 3.47 -5.08
CA GLY A 95 17.17 3.38 -6.34
C GLY A 95 16.26 2.16 -6.48
N VAL A 96 16.23 1.25 -5.49
CA VAL A 96 15.32 0.09 -5.47
C VAL A 96 14.53 0.09 -4.17
N PHE A 97 13.22 -0.11 -4.25
CA PHE A 97 12.36 -0.23 -3.07
C PHE A 97 11.24 -1.25 -3.35
N GLY A 98 11.15 -2.25 -2.49
CA GLY A 98 10.02 -3.19 -2.46
C GLY A 98 9.03 -2.81 -1.38
N PHE A 99 7.75 -2.95 -1.65
CA PHE A 99 6.73 -2.89 -0.59
C PHE A 99 5.61 -3.86 -0.91
N LYS A 100 4.84 -4.21 0.10
CA LYS A 100 3.67 -5.08 -0.03
C LYS A 100 2.53 -4.47 0.78
N ASP A 101 1.42 -4.18 0.12
CA ASP A 101 0.15 -3.88 0.78
C ASP A 101 -1.01 -4.51 -0.04
N PRO A 102 -1.87 -5.33 0.58
CA PRO A 102 -3.04 -5.90 -0.09
C PRO A 102 -3.96 -4.86 -0.78
N ARG A 103 -4.07 -3.65 -0.23
CA ARG A 103 -4.87 -2.53 -0.77
C ARG A 103 -4.31 -2.01 -2.08
N THR A 104 -3.03 -2.19 -2.37
CA THR A 104 -2.40 -1.73 -3.62
C THR A 104 -3.10 -2.31 -4.85
N SER A 105 -3.58 -3.55 -4.78
CA SER A 105 -4.35 -4.18 -5.85
C SER A 105 -5.62 -3.40 -6.24
N ARG A 106 -6.26 -2.75 -5.26
CA ARG A 106 -7.45 -1.91 -5.47
C ARG A 106 -7.14 -0.60 -6.17
N PHE A 107 -5.91 -0.10 -6.01
CA PHE A 107 -5.46 1.20 -6.51
C PHE A 107 -4.47 1.09 -7.68
N LEU A 108 -4.32 -0.09 -8.28
CA LEU A 108 -3.43 -0.34 -9.43
C LEU A 108 -3.47 0.75 -10.53
N PRO A 109 -4.65 1.27 -10.95
CA PRO A 109 -4.69 2.34 -11.96
C PRO A 109 -3.99 3.63 -11.54
N ILE A 110 -3.89 3.92 -10.24
CA ILE A 110 -3.17 5.08 -9.69
C ILE A 110 -1.66 4.85 -9.81
N TYR A 111 -1.18 3.68 -9.36
CA TYR A 111 0.24 3.34 -9.38
C TYR A 111 0.81 3.27 -10.80
N ARG A 112 0.02 2.94 -11.82
CA ARG A 112 0.46 2.96 -13.23
C ARG A 112 0.75 4.36 -13.77
N LYS A 113 0.37 5.42 -13.04
CA LYS A 113 0.56 6.82 -13.40
C LYS A 113 1.59 7.52 -12.50
N ILE A 114 2.22 6.79 -11.58
CA ILE A 114 3.34 7.27 -10.75
C ILE A 114 4.64 6.97 -11.49
#